data_AF-A0AAU0F2U6-F1
#
_entry.id   AF-A0AAU0F2U6-F1
#
_cell.length_a   1.000
_cell.length_b   1.000
_cell.length_c   1.000
_cell.angle_alpha   90.00
_cell.angle_beta   90.00
_cell.angle_gamma   90.00
#
_symmetry.space_group_name_H-M   'P 1'
#
loop_
_entity.id
_entity.type
_entity.pdbx_description
1 polymer ?
#
loop_
_entity_poly.entity_id
_entity_poly.type
_entity_poly.pdbx_seq_one_letter_code
_entity_poly.pdbx_strand_id
1 'polypeptide(L)'
;MYYFLPKAADRPVFSYKLSIIHFWSLIFVYIWAGPHHLVYTALPAWTQALGTGFSVMLIAPSWGGMLNGLLTLRGAWDKVRENPVLKFFVVAVTCYGMATFEGPLLATKTLNKIGHFTDWVIGHVHIGALGWNGFMAFGIIYFLVPIMWRTKLWSVKLANWHFWLGTLGIIFYAVPLYVAGFTQGLMWKQFNPDGTLVWKNWLDTVTAIIPHFIARFVGGALYVAGAILMCINVVATVRKGSFQKEVPAEAPALANISSARKEGEGTHLWLERMPLLFSILSFVAVAIGGAVQIIPTLTVKENVPTIAAVKPYSPLELEGRDLYIREGCNACHSQMIRPFRDEVVRFNGKNGQYSKAGEFVYDRPFLWGSKRTGPDLHRQGGKNPSSWHYKHMYNPRSTSAGSIMPRYPWLISNDLDRSQMVNKLQLMKDVFDVPYTKAEIDSANTWADNQAKDIVKQIFSEAADLKQAYADRPAGELEKKRIIALIAYLQRLGTDIKTTQVQTASNN
;
A
#
# COMPACT_ATOMS: atom_id res chain seq x y z
N MET A 1 20.97 -11.84 2.47
CA MET A 1 21.75 -11.44 3.66
C MET A 1 22.60 -12.58 4.23
N TYR A 2 22.01 -13.62 4.84
CA TYR A 2 22.74 -14.66 5.59
C TYR A 2 23.79 -15.48 4.82
N TYR A 3 23.72 -15.53 3.49
CA TYR A 3 24.75 -16.16 2.66
C TYR A 3 25.79 -15.14 2.16
N PHE A 4 25.32 -14.12 1.44
CA PHE A 4 26.17 -13.19 0.72
C PHE A 4 27.00 -12.26 1.59
N LEU A 5 26.43 -11.76 2.70
CA LEU A 5 27.14 -10.81 3.57
C LEU A 5 28.34 -11.47 4.27
N PRO A 6 28.20 -12.62 4.96
CA PRO A 6 29.35 -13.31 5.54
C PRO A 6 30.38 -13.73 4.48
N LYS A 7 29.92 -14.23 3.33
CA LYS A 7 30.82 -14.67 2.25
C LYS A 7 31.61 -13.51 1.64
N ALA A 8 30.99 -12.36 1.44
CA ALA A 8 31.67 -11.16 0.94
C ALA A 8 32.60 -10.53 1.99
N ALA A 9 32.29 -10.69 3.28
CA ALA A 9 33.13 -10.21 4.38
C ALA A 9 34.29 -11.16 4.71
N ASP A 10 34.21 -12.41 4.23
CA ASP A 10 35.06 -13.52 4.62
C ASP A 10 35.05 -13.72 6.15
N ARG A 11 33.83 -13.82 6.69
CA ARG A 11 33.58 -13.99 8.12
C ARG A 11 32.52 -15.07 8.33
N PRO A 12 32.59 -15.85 9.41
CA PRO A 12 31.47 -16.69 9.82
C PRO A 12 30.29 -15.82 10.25
N VAL A 13 29.06 -16.34 10.09
CA VAL A 13 27.86 -15.71 10.64
C VAL A 13 28.06 -15.51 12.15
N PHE A 14 27.74 -14.32 12.64
CA PHE A 14 27.99 -13.95 14.04
C PHE A 14 27.36 -14.90 15.05
N SER A 15 26.07 -15.25 14.89
CA SER A 15 25.39 -16.15 15.83
C SER A 15 24.35 -17.03 15.16
N TYR A 16 24.58 -18.35 15.20
CA TYR A 16 23.61 -19.36 14.77
C TYR A 16 22.35 -19.37 15.64
N LYS A 17 22.50 -19.26 16.97
CA LYS A 17 21.37 -19.20 17.91
C LYS A 17 20.46 -18.01 17.62
N LEU A 18 21.05 -16.84 17.34
CA LEU A 18 20.29 -15.64 16.99
C LEU A 18 19.57 -15.82 15.65
N SER A 19 20.17 -16.50 14.67
CA SER A 19 19.51 -16.82 13.40
C SER A 19 18.25 -17.65 13.60
N ILE A 20 18.31 -18.70 14.43
CA ILE A 20 17.15 -19.56 14.76
C ILE A 20 16.05 -18.74 15.43
N ILE A 21 16.39 -18.02 16.51
CA ILE A 21 15.41 -17.24 17.27
C ILE A 21 14.75 -16.22 16.35
N HIS A 22 15.55 -15.44 15.62
CA HIS A 22 15.06 -14.47 14.64
C HIS A 22 14.11 -15.10 13.62
N PHE A 23 14.52 -16.19 12.97
CA PHE A 23 13.75 -16.81 11.89
C PHE A 23 12.36 -17.27 12.36
N TRP A 24 12.31 -18.02 13.47
CA TRP A 24 11.05 -18.59 13.95
C TRP A 24 10.12 -17.55 14.54
N SER A 25 10.66 -16.62 15.34
CA SER A 25 9.85 -15.55 15.91
C SER A 25 9.37 -14.57 14.83
N LEU A 26 10.16 -14.31 13.80
CA LEU A 26 9.72 -13.50 12.66
C LEU A 26 8.56 -14.17 11.92
N ILE A 27 8.71 -15.43 11.49
CA ILE A 27 7.66 -16.15 10.75
C ILE A 27 6.34 -16.16 11.51
N PHE A 28 6.38 -16.44 12.81
CA PHE A 28 5.17 -16.51 13.62
C PHE A 28 4.52 -15.14 13.81
N VAL A 29 5.29 -14.12 14.23
CA VAL A 29 4.76 -12.79 14.58
C VAL A 29 4.28 -12.03 13.36
N TYR A 30 4.96 -12.16 12.21
CA TYR A 30 4.69 -11.33 11.03
C TYR A 30 3.29 -11.52 10.45
N ILE A 31 2.73 -12.74 10.54
CA ILE A 31 1.37 -13.07 10.03
C ILE A 31 0.29 -12.21 10.70
N TRP A 32 0.52 -11.80 11.94
CA TRP A 32 -0.45 -11.04 12.73
C TRP A 32 -0.36 -9.53 12.53
N ALA A 33 0.66 -9.03 11.83
CA ALA A 33 0.91 -7.59 11.73
C ALA A 33 -0.06 -6.86 10.76
N GLY A 34 -0.70 -7.58 9.84
CA GLY A 34 -1.55 -6.99 8.78
C GLY A 34 -2.53 -5.88 9.21
N PRO A 35 -3.27 -6.02 10.33
CA PRO A 35 -4.20 -5.00 10.81
C PRO A 35 -3.55 -3.64 11.15
N HIS A 36 -2.21 -3.54 11.24
CA HIS A 36 -1.54 -2.26 11.47
C HIS A 36 -1.73 -1.24 10.34
N HIS A 37 -2.15 -1.70 9.15
CA HIS A 37 -2.51 -0.84 8.01
C HIS A 37 -3.90 -0.20 8.19
N LEU A 38 -4.66 -0.67 9.17
CA LEU A 38 -6.08 -0.38 9.35
C LEU A 38 -6.35 0.22 10.73
N VAL A 39 -5.33 0.83 11.33
CA VAL A 39 -5.48 1.54 12.61
C VAL A 39 -6.31 2.81 12.38
N TYR A 40 -7.31 3.02 13.24
CA TYR A 40 -8.33 4.06 13.14
C TYR A 40 -9.23 4.01 11.89
N THR A 41 -9.31 2.85 11.22
CA THR A 41 -10.27 2.66 10.13
C THR A 41 -11.55 2.00 10.65
N ALA A 42 -12.42 1.63 9.71
CA ALA A 42 -13.63 0.86 9.97
C ALA A 42 -13.36 -0.58 10.49
N LEU A 43 -12.11 -1.05 10.53
CA LEU A 43 -11.78 -2.38 11.06
C LEU A 43 -12.15 -2.49 12.57
N PRO A 44 -12.61 -3.66 13.06
CA PRO A 44 -12.87 -3.86 14.49
C PRO A 44 -11.69 -3.54 15.40
N ALA A 45 -11.97 -2.96 16.57
CA ALA A 45 -10.94 -2.46 17.50
C ALA A 45 -10.02 -3.57 18.04
N TRP A 46 -10.55 -4.78 18.29
CA TRP A 46 -9.75 -5.91 18.75
C TRP A 46 -8.73 -6.36 17.71
N THR A 47 -9.09 -6.36 16.43
CA THR A 47 -8.20 -6.72 15.32
C THR A 47 -7.08 -5.68 15.18
N GLN A 48 -7.42 -4.40 15.31
CA GLN A 48 -6.42 -3.32 15.35
C GLN A 48 -5.45 -3.47 16.53
N ALA A 49 -5.96 -3.83 17.72
CA ALA A 49 -5.15 -4.04 18.92
C ALA A 49 -4.17 -5.21 18.75
N LEU A 50 -4.63 -6.35 18.21
CA LEU A 50 -3.77 -7.48 17.88
C LEU A 50 -2.67 -7.07 16.88
N GLY A 51 -3.02 -6.43 15.77
CA GLY A 51 -2.03 -5.99 14.79
C GLY A 51 -1.02 -5.01 15.37
N THR A 52 -1.45 -4.12 16.26
CA THR A 52 -0.54 -3.21 16.98
C THR A 52 0.41 -3.98 17.90
N GLY A 53 -0.12 -4.88 18.74
CA GLY A 53 0.67 -5.65 19.69
C GLY A 53 1.74 -6.51 19.01
N PHE A 54 1.34 -7.29 17.99
CA PHE A 54 2.28 -8.11 17.23
C PHE A 54 3.28 -7.26 16.42
N SER A 55 2.88 -6.09 15.91
CA SER A 55 3.83 -5.18 15.26
C SER A 55 4.92 -4.70 16.21
N VAL A 56 4.58 -4.34 17.46
CA VAL A 56 5.60 -3.96 18.46
C VAL A 56 6.51 -5.15 18.80
N MET A 57 5.94 -6.34 18.98
CA MET A 57 6.73 -7.56 19.19
C MET A 57 7.68 -7.85 18.03
N LEU A 58 7.33 -7.45 16.80
CA LEU A 58 8.11 -7.69 15.58
C LEU A 58 9.46 -6.94 15.55
N ILE A 59 9.66 -5.93 16.41
CA ILE A 59 10.94 -5.21 16.51
C ILE A 59 12.07 -6.18 16.88
N ALA A 60 11.88 -6.97 17.95
CA ALA A 60 12.88 -7.88 18.48
C ALA A 60 13.37 -8.95 17.46
N PRO A 61 12.48 -9.73 16.81
CA PRO A 61 12.91 -10.65 15.76
C PRO A 61 13.58 -9.89 14.63
N SER A 62 12.98 -8.81 14.12
CA SER A 62 13.51 -8.11 12.96
C SER A 62 14.92 -7.59 13.20
N TRP A 63 15.15 -6.93 14.34
CA TRP A 63 16.47 -6.45 14.75
C TRP A 63 17.45 -7.58 15.06
N GLY A 64 16.98 -8.75 15.49
CA GLY A 64 17.81 -9.96 15.53
C GLY A 64 18.51 -10.24 14.20
N GLY A 65 17.79 -10.10 13.08
CA GLY A 65 18.37 -10.20 11.74
C GLY A 65 19.37 -9.09 11.42
N MET A 66 19.02 -7.84 11.74
CA MET A 66 19.91 -6.68 11.53
C MET A 66 21.23 -6.85 12.30
N LEU A 67 21.14 -7.13 13.60
CA LEU A 67 22.28 -7.29 14.50
C LEU A 67 23.15 -8.45 14.06
N ASN A 68 22.57 -9.60 13.69
CA ASN A 68 23.34 -10.74 13.20
C ASN A 68 24.10 -10.38 11.90
N GLY A 69 23.46 -9.64 11.00
CA GLY A 69 24.09 -9.11 9.79
C GLY A 69 25.26 -8.16 10.08
N LEU A 70 25.03 -7.11 10.88
CA LEU A 70 26.07 -6.10 11.16
C LEU A 70 27.20 -6.63 12.04
N LEU A 71 26.89 -7.46 13.05
CA LEU A 71 27.91 -8.04 13.93
C LEU A 71 28.76 -9.11 13.22
N THR A 72 28.29 -9.68 12.11
CA THR A 72 29.11 -10.53 11.24
C THR A 72 30.31 -9.75 10.66
N LEU A 73 30.19 -8.43 10.52
CA LEU A 73 31.26 -7.55 10.05
C LEU A 73 32.24 -7.13 11.17
N ARG A 74 32.08 -7.63 12.40
CA ARG A 74 32.99 -7.33 13.51
C ARG A 74 34.42 -7.72 13.12
N GLY A 75 35.33 -6.73 13.15
CA GLY A 75 36.71 -6.90 12.71
C GLY A 75 36.93 -6.94 11.19
N ALA A 76 35.92 -6.59 10.38
CA ALA A 76 36.01 -6.48 8.91
C ALA A 76 35.46 -5.13 8.40
N TRP A 77 35.29 -4.14 9.28
CA TRP A 77 34.77 -2.81 8.95
C TRP A 77 35.72 -2.01 8.05
N ASP A 78 37.01 -2.27 8.12
CA ASP A 78 38.04 -1.78 7.21
C ASP A 78 37.71 -2.14 5.75
N LYS A 79 37.30 -3.39 5.49
CA LYS A 79 36.92 -3.87 4.15
C LYS A 79 35.71 -3.12 3.56
N VAL A 80 34.82 -2.60 4.41
CA VAL A 80 33.63 -1.86 3.96
C VAL A 80 34.03 -0.56 3.26
N ARG A 81 35.13 0.08 3.66
CA ARG A 81 35.59 1.32 3.03
C ARG A 81 36.02 1.12 1.56
N GLU A 82 36.53 -0.06 1.25
CA GLU A 82 37.13 -0.38 -0.05
C GLU A 82 36.18 -1.16 -0.96
N ASN A 83 35.46 -2.14 -0.40
CA ASN A 83 34.63 -3.06 -1.18
C ASN A 83 33.21 -2.51 -1.38
N PRO A 84 32.81 -2.13 -2.62
CA PRO A 84 31.47 -1.60 -2.88
C PRO A 84 30.35 -2.60 -2.58
N VAL A 85 30.59 -3.91 -2.72
CA VAL A 85 29.61 -4.96 -2.36
C VAL A 85 29.26 -4.87 -0.88
N LEU A 86 30.28 -4.75 -0.02
CA LEU A 86 30.07 -4.60 1.42
C LEU A 86 29.40 -3.29 1.78
N LYS A 87 29.68 -2.18 1.07
CA LYS A 87 28.97 -0.91 1.25
C LYS A 87 27.47 -1.05 1.02
N PHE A 88 27.08 -1.69 -0.09
CA PHE A 88 25.68 -1.96 -0.38
C PHE A 88 25.03 -2.83 0.70
N PHE A 89 25.69 -3.90 1.13
CA PHE A 89 25.15 -4.77 2.18
C PHE A 89 24.99 -4.06 3.53
N VAL A 90 25.97 -3.25 3.94
CA VAL A 90 25.88 -2.48 5.19
C VAL A 90 24.69 -1.53 5.16
N VAL A 91 24.60 -0.68 4.13
CA VAL A 91 23.49 0.28 4.04
C VAL A 91 22.16 -0.44 3.91
N ALA A 92 22.10 -1.56 3.18
CA ALA A 92 20.91 -2.39 3.11
C ALA A 92 20.44 -2.84 4.49
N VAL A 93 21.31 -3.48 5.27
CA VAL A 93 20.98 -3.99 6.60
C VAL A 93 20.61 -2.85 7.56
N THR A 94 21.24 -1.68 7.44
CA THR A 94 20.87 -0.49 8.20
C THR A 94 19.47 0.01 7.83
N CYS A 95 19.16 0.15 6.54
CA CYS A 95 17.82 0.55 6.08
C CYS A 95 16.75 -0.46 6.50
N TYR A 96 17.07 -1.76 6.49
CA TYR A 96 16.20 -2.80 7.04
C TYR A 96 15.93 -2.60 8.52
N GLY A 97 16.96 -2.34 9.32
CA GLY A 97 16.82 -2.01 10.74
C GLY A 97 15.94 -0.79 11.00
N MET A 98 16.14 0.26 10.20
CA MET A 98 15.34 1.50 10.28
C MET A 98 13.87 1.23 9.91
N ALA A 99 13.60 0.60 8.77
CA ALA A 99 12.23 0.28 8.36
C ALA A 99 11.53 -0.64 9.35
N THR A 100 12.22 -1.67 9.86
CA THR A 100 11.64 -2.61 10.82
C THR A 100 11.49 -2.06 12.23
N PHE A 101 12.04 -0.87 12.51
CA PHE A 101 11.73 -0.08 13.70
C PHE A 101 10.58 0.91 13.44
N GLU A 102 10.65 1.61 12.33
CA GLU A 102 9.66 2.62 11.92
C GLU A 102 8.26 2.02 11.71
N GLY A 103 8.15 0.85 11.08
CA GLY A 103 6.87 0.18 10.85
C GLY A 103 6.09 -0.07 12.15
N PRO A 104 6.69 -0.74 13.14
CA PRO A 104 6.09 -0.92 14.48
C PRO A 104 5.73 0.39 15.18
N LEU A 105 6.55 1.44 15.05
CA LEU A 105 6.21 2.76 15.57
C LEU A 105 4.95 3.33 14.91
N LEU A 106 4.84 3.25 13.58
CA LEU A 106 3.65 3.65 12.81
C LEU A 106 2.42 2.77 13.07
N ALA A 107 2.60 1.57 13.62
CA ALA A 107 1.50 0.72 14.08
C ALA A 107 0.89 1.21 15.40
N THR A 108 1.64 1.98 16.20
CA THR A 108 1.10 2.55 17.44
C THR A 108 0.06 3.63 17.15
N LYS A 109 -1.03 3.63 17.92
CA LYS A 109 -2.11 4.62 17.77
C LYS A 109 -1.60 6.08 17.80
N THR A 110 -0.63 6.39 18.65
CA THR A 110 -0.09 7.75 18.80
C THR A 110 0.55 8.27 17.51
N LEU A 111 1.46 7.50 16.92
CA LEU A 111 2.14 7.92 15.69
C LEU A 111 1.28 7.69 14.46
N ASN A 112 0.47 6.63 14.43
CA ASN A 112 -0.46 6.35 13.33
C ASN A 112 -1.45 7.51 13.11
N LYS A 113 -1.93 8.14 14.19
CA LYS A 113 -2.80 9.33 14.11
C LYS A 113 -2.20 10.44 13.23
N ILE A 114 -0.87 10.59 13.22
CA ILE A 114 -0.15 11.57 12.40
C ILE A 114 0.26 10.97 11.06
N GLY A 115 0.96 9.82 11.06
CA GLY A 115 1.59 9.27 9.86
C GLY A 115 0.64 8.59 8.87
N HIS A 116 -0.49 8.02 9.33
CA HIS A 116 -1.39 7.28 8.45
C HIS A 116 -2.05 8.21 7.42
N PHE A 117 -2.09 7.73 6.17
CA PHE A 117 -2.47 8.45 4.95
C PHE A 117 -1.51 9.54 4.46
N THR A 118 -0.45 9.83 5.21
CA THR A 118 0.55 10.82 4.81
C THR A 118 1.68 10.19 4.00
N ASP A 119 2.53 11.03 3.45
CA ASP A 119 3.76 10.64 2.76
C ASP A 119 4.82 10.03 3.68
N TRP A 120 4.64 10.02 5.00
CA TRP A 120 5.48 9.24 5.91
C TRP A 120 5.44 7.76 5.53
N VAL A 121 4.24 7.19 5.30
CA VAL A 121 4.09 5.78 4.87
C VAL A 121 4.84 5.51 3.57
N ILE A 122 4.89 6.51 2.67
CA ILE A 122 5.64 6.42 1.42
C ILE A 122 7.16 6.49 1.67
N GLY A 123 7.64 7.34 2.58
CA GLY A 123 9.04 7.33 3.02
C GLY A 123 9.45 5.97 3.59
N HIS A 124 8.63 5.45 4.51
CA HIS A 124 8.83 4.15 5.16
C HIS A 124 8.99 3.00 4.15
N VAL A 125 8.04 2.86 3.22
CA VAL A 125 8.10 1.78 2.22
C VAL A 125 9.32 1.91 1.31
N HIS A 126 9.80 3.12 1.00
CA HIS A 126 10.96 3.31 0.14
C HIS A 126 12.29 3.05 0.86
N ILE A 127 12.39 3.30 2.17
CA ILE A 127 13.55 2.81 2.95
C ILE A 127 13.62 1.28 2.88
N GLY A 128 12.49 0.57 3.00
CA GLY A 128 12.45 -0.88 2.85
C GLY A 128 12.70 -1.36 1.41
N ALA A 129 12.07 -0.74 0.42
CA ALA A 129 12.11 -1.20 -0.96
C ALA A 129 13.43 -0.84 -1.67
N LEU A 130 13.89 0.40 -1.54
CA LEU A 130 15.11 0.88 -2.20
C LEU A 130 16.32 0.68 -1.28
N GLY A 131 16.21 1.16 -0.05
CA GLY A 131 17.30 1.10 0.93
C GLY A 131 17.66 -0.34 1.30
N TRP A 132 16.70 -1.19 1.68
CA TRP A 132 16.97 -2.59 2.01
C TRP A 132 16.97 -3.53 0.79
N ASN A 133 15.82 -3.74 0.15
CA ASN A 133 15.70 -4.75 -0.92
C ASN A 133 16.58 -4.41 -2.12
N GLY A 134 16.51 -3.15 -2.59
CA GLY A 134 17.28 -2.67 -3.73
C GLY A 134 18.79 -2.81 -3.51
N PHE A 135 19.33 -2.28 -2.41
CA PHE A 135 20.76 -2.35 -2.15
C PHE A 135 21.24 -3.78 -1.86
N MET A 136 20.43 -4.61 -1.19
CA MET A 136 20.76 -6.02 -1.02
C MET A 136 20.86 -6.71 -2.38
N ALA A 137 19.91 -6.47 -3.29
CA ALA A 137 19.95 -7.01 -4.65
C ALA A 137 21.17 -6.50 -5.43
N PHE A 138 21.48 -5.20 -5.37
CA PHE A 138 22.66 -4.63 -6.02
C PHE A 138 23.97 -5.25 -5.53
N GLY A 139 24.13 -5.39 -4.20
CA GLY A 139 25.29 -6.06 -3.62
C GLY A 139 25.40 -7.52 -4.08
N ILE A 140 24.28 -8.26 -4.12
CA ILE A 140 24.25 -9.65 -4.60
C ILE A 140 24.67 -9.73 -6.07
N ILE A 141 24.15 -8.85 -6.93
CA ILE A 141 24.49 -8.82 -8.36
C ILE A 141 25.99 -8.54 -8.54
N TYR A 142 26.52 -7.52 -7.86
CA TYR A 142 27.95 -7.19 -7.94
C TYR A 142 28.86 -8.27 -7.36
N PHE A 143 28.36 -9.09 -6.42
CA PHE A 143 29.06 -10.25 -5.91
C PHE A 143 29.04 -11.43 -6.90
N LEU A 144 27.86 -11.77 -7.44
CA LEU A 144 27.66 -12.98 -8.25
C LEU A 144 28.17 -12.87 -9.67
N VAL A 145 27.93 -11.73 -10.35
CA VAL A 145 28.23 -11.60 -11.79
C VAL A 145 29.70 -11.88 -12.10
N PRO A 146 30.69 -11.32 -11.38
CA PRO A 146 32.10 -11.62 -11.63
C PRO A 146 32.44 -13.11 -11.45
N ILE A 147 31.81 -13.78 -10.47
CA ILE A 147 31.99 -15.21 -10.20
C ILE A 147 31.44 -16.05 -11.35
N MET A 148 30.19 -15.81 -11.75
CA MET A 148 29.50 -16.55 -12.81
C MET A 148 30.18 -16.42 -14.18
N TRP A 149 30.79 -15.25 -14.46
CA TRP A 149 31.52 -14.99 -15.69
C TRP A 149 33.04 -15.18 -15.58
N ARG A 150 33.53 -15.70 -14.44
CA ARG A 150 34.95 -15.97 -14.17
C ARG A 150 35.86 -14.80 -14.54
N THR A 151 35.45 -13.59 -14.17
CA THR A 151 36.17 -12.35 -14.47
C THR A 151 36.18 -11.44 -13.26
N LYS A 152 36.97 -10.37 -13.33
CA LYS A 152 36.86 -9.26 -12.38
C LYS A 152 35.75 -8.31 -12.81
N LEU A 153 35.11 -7.66 -11.84
CA LEU A 153 34.16 -6.58 -12.12
C LEU A 153 34.81 -5.54 -13.02
N TRP A 154 34.12 -5.13 -14.08
CA TRP A 154 34.68 -4.25 -15.10
C TRP A 154 35.16 -2.91 -14.52
N SER A 155 34.40 -2.30 -13.62
CA SER A 155 34.81 -1.07 -12.94
C SER A 155 34.33 -0.99 -11.49
N VAL A 156 35.27 -1.08 -10.55
CA VAL A 156 35.01 -0.84 -9.11
C VAL A 156 34.64 0.63 -8.86
N LYS A 157 35.19 1.56 -9.64
CA LYS A 157 34.87 2.99 -9.56
C LYS A 157 33.40 3.26 -9.90
N LEU A 158 32.86 2.62 -10.94
CA LEU A 158 31.45 2.75 -11.29
C LEU A 158 30.52 2.10 -10.26
N ALA A 159 30.93 0.98 -9.65
CA ALA A 159 30.18 0.40 -8.54
C ALA A 159 30.13 1.34 -7.32
N ASN A 160 31.21 2.06 -7.03
CA ASN A 160 31.23 3.09 -5.98
C ASN A 160 30.37 4.32 -6.35
N TRP A 161 30.38 4.76 -7.61
CA TRP A 161 29.47 5.82 -8.07
C TRP A 161 28.01 5.39 -7.97
N HIS A 162 27.67 4.16 -8.38
CA HIS A 162 26.34 3.59 -8.17
C HIS A 162 25.98 3.63 -6.67
N PHE A 163 26.87 3.17 -5.79
CA PHE A 163 26.63 3.20 -4.35
C PHE A 163 26.29 4.61 -3.84
N TRP A 164 27.08 5.62 -4.21
CA TRP A 164 26.83 6.99 -3.75
C TRP A 164 25.57 7.61 -4.34
N LEU A 165 25.33 7.41 -5.64
CA LEU A 165 24.10 7.87 -6.29
C LEU A 165 22.86 7.22 -5.70
N GLY A 166 22.91 5.92 -5.43
CA GLY A 166 21.83 5.21 -4.74
C GLY A 166 21.64 5.73 -3.32
N THR A 167 22.73 5.94 -2.57
CA THR A 167 22.67 6.35 -1.15
C THR A 167 22.14 7.77 -1.00
N LEU A 168 22.65 8.70 -1.80
CA LEU A 168 22.09 10.05 -1.87
C LEU A 168 20.67 10.01 -2.41
N GLY A 169 20.40 9.18 -3.41
CA GLY A 169 19.08 8.97 -3.99
C GLY A 169 18.04 8.62 -2.94
N ILE A 170 18.31 7.61 -2.08
CA ILE A 170 17.38 7.23 -1.01
C ILE A 170 17.25 8.29 0.08
N ILE A 171 18.31 9.03 0.42
CA ILE A 171 18.23 10.14 1.39
C ILE A 171 17.32 11.26 0.86
N PHE A 172 17.54 11.71 -0.38
CA PHE A 172 16.71 12.72 -1.04
C PHE A 172 15.30 12.20 -1.39
N TYR A 173 15.08 10.88 -1.30
CA TYR A 173 13.75 10.31 -1.41
C TYR A 173 13.02 10.30 -0.07
N ALA A 174 13.60 9.69 0.96
CA ALA A 174 12.92 9.40 2.21
C ALA A 174 12.80 10.62 3.13
N VAL A 175 13.87 11.41 3.29
CA VAL A 175 13.88 12.55 4.23
C VAL A 175 12.81 13.59 3.84
N PRO A 176 12.71 14.05 2.57
CA PRO A 176 11.64 14.97 2.21
C PRO A 176 10.25 14.40 2.40
N LEU A 177 10.06 13.09 2.24
CA LEU A 177 8.77 12.44 2.48
C LEU A 177 8.40 12.34 3.96
N TYR A 178 9.39 12.20 4.86
CA TYR A 178 9.16 12.34 6.30
C TYR A 178 8.72 13.75 6.66
N VAL A 179 9.41 14.76 6.13
CA VAL A 179 9.00 16.16 6.33
C VAL A 179 7.61 16.40 5.77
N ALA A 180 7.31 15.95 4.54
CA ALA A 180 5.98 16.03 3.94
C ALA A 180 4.92 15.33 4.79
N GLY A 181 5.25 14.16 5.35
CA GLY A 181 4.35 13.37 6.20
C GLY A 181 3.96 14.10 7.48
N PHE A 182 4.94 14.69 8.17
CA PHE A 182 4.68 15.55 9.33
C PHE A 182 3.91 16.82 8.94
N THR A 183 4.31 17.50 7.86
CA THR A 183 3.60 18.69 7.34
C THR A 183 2.14 18.37 7.08
N GLN A 184 1.83 17.29 6.38
CA GLN A 184 0.46 16.82 6.14
C GLN A 184 -0.27 16.54 7.45
N GLY A 185 0.28 15.67 8.30
CA GLY A 185 -0.38 15.25 9.53
C GLY A 185 -0.67 16.41 10.49
N LEU A 186 0.25 17.38 10.60
CA LEU A 186 0.10 18.56 11.45
C LEU A 186 -0.87 19.57 10.84
N MET A 187 -0.74 19.90 9.55
CA MET A 187 -1.67 20.83 8.87
C MET A 187 -3.11 20.30 8.92
N TRP A 188 -3.32 19.00 8.72
CA TRP A 188 -4.66 18.43 8.73
C TRP A 188 -5.36 18.57 10.09
N LYS A 189 -4.58 18.58 11.17
CA LYS A 189 -5.06 18.57 12.56
C LYS A 189 -5.14 19.93 13.23
N GLN A 190 -4.62 20.97 12.59
CA GLN A 190 -4.54 22.28 13.21
C GLN A 190 -5.90 22.98 13.24
N PHE A 191 -6.30 23.43 14.42
CA PHE A 191 -7.52 24.21 14.67
C PHE A 191 -7.18 25.63 15.13
N ASN A 192 -7.99 26.58 14.71
CA ASN A 192 -8.06 27.91 15.29
C ASN A 192 -8.68 27.85 16.70
N PRO A 193 -8.48 28.87 17.56
CA PRO A 193 -9.10 28.93 18.88
C PRO A 193 -10.64 28.89 18.85
N ASP A 194 -11.26 29.36 17.75
CA ASP A 194 -12.70 29.29 17.51
C ASP A 194 -13.22 27.89 17.15
N GLY A 195 -12.32 26.90 17.03
CA GLY A 195 -12.65 25.53 16.70
C GLY A 195 -12.82 25.23 15.21
N THR A 196 -12.51 26.17 14.31
CA THR A 196 -12.43 25.94 12.86
C THR A 196 -11.06 25.39 12.44
N LEU A 197 -10.97 24.73 11.29
CA LEU A 197 -9.70 24.22 10.76
C LEU A 197 -8.88 25.37 10.17
N VAL A 198 -7.61 25.47 10.56
CA VAL A 198 -6.67 26.44 9.98
C VAL A 198 -6.52 26.19 8.48
N TRP A 199 -6.19 24.96 8.12
CA TRP A 199 -5.97 24.52 6.74
C TRP A 199 -7.21 23.81 6.22
N LYS A 200 -8.34 24.50 6.09
CA LYS A 200 -9.60 23.88 5.65
C LYS A 200 -9.56 23.47 4.17
N ASN A 201 -8.96 24.29 3.32
CA ASN A 201 -8.79 23.98 1.90
C ASN A 201 -7.73 22.88 1.74
N TRP A 202 -8.11 21.78 1.08
CA TRP A 202 -7.19 20.66 0.89
C TRP A 202 -5.95 21.05 0.06
N LEU A 203 -6.09 22.03 -0.84
CA LEU A 203 -4.99 22.49 -1.69
C LEU A 203 -3.85 23.13 -0.90
N ASP A 204 -4.11 23.70 0.28
CA ASP A 204 -3.07 24.34 1.09
C ASP A 204 -1.98 23.32 1.46
N THR A 205 -2.39 22.14 1.91
CA THR A 205 -1.44 21.06 2.22
C THR A 205 -0.80 20.49 0.97
N VAL A 206 -1.56 20.31 -0.12
CA VAL A 206 -1.03 19.77 -1.39
C VAL A 206 0.05 20.67 -1.97
N THR A 207 -0.16 21.98 -1.93
CA THR A 207 0.82 22.96 -2.43
C THR A 207 2.03 23.06 -1.52
N ALA A 208 1.85 22.98 -0.19
CA ALA A 208 2.93 23.00 0.79
C ALA A 208 3.95 21.85 0.61
N ILE A 209 3.51 20.68 0.14
CA ILE A 209 4.38 19.50 -0.03
C ILE A 209 5.03 19.39 -1.42
N ILE A 210 4.69 20.28 -2.38
CA ILE A 210 5.28 20.26 -3.73
C ILE A 210 6.83 20.25 -3.71
N PRO A 211 7.51 21.09 -2.90
CA PRO A 211 8.98 21.07 -2.83
C PRO A 211 9.53 19.70 -2.43
N HIS A 212 8.84 18.97 -1.55
CA HIS A 212 9.25 17.62 -1.14
C HIS A 212 9.04 16.58 -2.25
N PHE A 213 8.02 16.75 -3.09
CA PHE A 213 7.84 15.90 -4.27
C PHE A 213 8.90 16.14 -5.34
N ILE A 214 9.36 17.40 -5.49
CA ILE A 214 10.49 17.72 -6.36
C ILE A 214 11.76 17.05 -5.81
N ALA A 215 12.04 17.17 -4.51
CA ALA A 215 13.20 16.52 -3.90
C ALA A 215 13.14 14.99 -4.03
N ARG A 216 11.96 14.39 -3.81
CA ARG A 216 11.71 12.96 -4.07
C ARG A 216 12.02 12.57 -5.51
N PHE A 217 11.57 13.36 -6.48
CA PHE A 217 11.83 13.11 -7.90
C PHE A 217 13.34 13.13 -8.18
N VAL A 218 14.06 14.12 -7.65
CA VAL A 218 15.53 14.19 -7.75
C VAL A 218 16.18 12.96 -7.12
N GLY A 219 15.77 12.57 -5.92
CA GLY A 219 16.27 11.36 -5.25
C GLY A 219 16.03 10.08 -6.08
N GLY A 220 14.83 9.94 -6.65
CA GLY A 220 14.50 8.84 -7.56
C GLY A 220 15.36 8.83 -8.83
N ALA A 221 15.58 10.00 -9.44
CA ALA A 221 16.43 10.14 -10.61
C ALA A 221 17.89 9.76 -10.33
N LEU A 222 18.44 10.16 -9.18
CA LEU A 222 19.77 9.74 -8.72
C LEU A 222 19.86 8.21 -8.55
N TYR A 223 18.85 7.62 -7.93
CA TYR A 223 18.78 6.17 -7.73
C TYR A 223 18.74 5.41 -9.05
N VAL A 224 17.89 5.84 -9.99
CA VAL A 224 17.79 5.26 -11.34
C VAL A 224 19.09 5.45 -12.13
N ALA A 225 19.71 6.63 -12.07
CA ALA A 225 21.01 6.87 -12.70
C ALA A 225 22.07 5.90 -12.15
N GLY A 226 22.09 5.68 -10.84
CA GLY A 226 22.92 4.65 -10.21
C GLY A 226 22.65 3.24 -10.77
N ALA A 227 21.39 2.84 -10.89
CA ALA A 227 21.01 1.54 -11.45
C ALA A 227 21.41 1.41 -12.93
N ILE A 228 21.36 2.49 -13.71
CA ILE A 228 21.89 2.50 -15.09
C ILE A 228 23.40 2.25 -15.10
N LEU A 229 24.16 2.87 -14.19
CA LEU A 229 25.60 2.59 -14.05
C LEU A 229 25.87 1.13 -13.70
N MET A 230 25.02 0.51 -12.87
CA MET A 230 25.08 -0.92 -12.60
C MET A 230 24.91 -1.74 -13.86
N CYS A 231 23.86 -1.48 -14.65
CA CYS A 231 23.58 -2.20 -15.88
C CYS A 231 24.77 -2.10 -16.85
N ILE A 232 25.34 -0.91 -17.04
CA ILE A 232 26.53 -0.70 -17.87
C ILE A 232 27.70 -1.54 -17.36
N ASN A 233 27.97 -1.49 -16.05
CA ASN A 233 29.09 -2.20 -15.44
C ASN A 233 28.93 -3.72 -15.52
N VAL A 234 27.73 -4.22 -15.26
CA VAL A 234 27.38 -5.65 -15.36
C VAL A 234 27.49 -6.13 -16.81
N VAL A 235 26.91 -5.43 -17.77
CA VAL A 235 26.99 -5.79 -19.20
C VAL A 235 28.45 -5.80 -19.67
N ALA A 236 29.25 -4.81 -19.29
CA ALA A 236 30.67 -4.78 -19.63
C ALA A 236 31.46 -5.93 -18.97
N THR A 237 31.10 -6.30 -17.73
CA THR A 237 31.69 -7.44 -17.02
C THR A 237 31.36 -8.76 -17.73
N VAL A 238 30.09 -8.96 -18.07
CA VAL A 238 29.58 -10.12 -18.81
C VAL A 238 30.26 -10.28 -20.16
N ARG A 239 30.41 -9.18 -20.93
CA ARG A 239 31.08 -9.18 -22.24
C ARG A 239 32.57 -9.53 -22.16
N LYS A 240 33.24 -9.20 -21.05
CA LYS A 240 34.67 -9.49 -20.86
C LYS A 240 34.90 -10.92 -20.35
N GLY A 241 33.94 -11.48 -19.62
CA GLY A 241 34.07 -12.80 -19.01
C GLY A 241 33.54 -13.94 -19.87
N SER A 242 33.71 -15.16 -19.36
CA SER A 242 33.19 -16.39 -19.96
C SER A 242 32.27 -17.07 -18.95
N PHE A 243 31.00 -17.18 -19.31
CA PHE A 243 29.99 -17.77 -18.45
C PHE A 243 30.33 -19.23 -18.13
N GLN A 244 30.35 -19.57 -16.84
CA GLN A 244 30.50 -20.93 -16.37
C GLN A 244 29.12 -21.52 -16.09
N LYS A 245 28.62 -22.32 -17.02
CA LYS A 245 27.32 -22.98 -16.89
C LYS A 245 27.31 -24.03 -15.77
N GLU A 246 28.35 -24.84 -15.72
CA GLU A 246 28.51 -25.91 -14.74
C GLU A 246 29.77 -25.66 -13.91
N VAL A 247 29.60 -25.62 -12.59
CA VAL A 247 30.71 -25.57 -11.63
C VAL A 247 30.74 -26.93 -10.94
N PRO A 248 31.87 -27.67 -10.97
CA PRO A 248 32.04 -28.84 -10.12
C PRO A 248 31.80 -28.42 -8.68
N ALA A 249 30.70 -28.88 -8.10
CA ALA A 249 30.29 -28.57 -6.75
C ALA A 249 30.29 -29.88 -5.97
N GLU A 250 31.23 -30.00 -5.04
CA GLU A 250 31.26 -31.10 -4.08
C GLU A 250 30.84 -30.52 -2.73
N ALA A 251 29.72 -31.01 -2.21
CA ALA A 251 29.35 -30.79 -0.83
C ALA A 251 29.97 -31.93 0.01
N PRO A 252 30.43 -31.67 1.24
CA PRO A 252 30.75 -32.74 2.18
C PRO A 252 29.57 -33.73 2.23
N ALA A 253 29.86 -35.03 2.26
CA ALA A 253 28.82 -36.04 2.45
C ALA A 253 28.00 -35.68 3.68
N LEU A 254 26.67 -35.63 3.54
CA LEU A 254 25.79 -35.38 4.67
C LEU A 254 26.10 -36.42 5.75
N ALA A 255 26.28 -35.96 6.98
CA ALA A 255 26.47 -36.89 8.09
C ALA A 255 25.27 -37.85 8.15
N ASN A 256 25.53 -39.15 8.33
CA ASN A 256 24.47 -40.13 8.59
C ASN A 256 23.93 -39.91 10.00
N ILE A 257 22.96 -39.00 10.10
CA ILE A 257 22.31 -38.65 11.36
C ILE A 257 21.08 -39.54 11.51
N SER A 258 21.05 -40.36 12.55
CA SER A 258 19.88 -41.19 12.90
C SER A 258 18.63 -40.33 13.09
N SER A 259 17.47 -40.86 12.70
CA SER A 259 16.16 -40.27 13.03
C SER A 259 15.83 -40.37 14.52
N ALA A 260 16.51 -41.26 15.27
CA ALA A 260 16.30 -41.40 16.71
C ALA A 260 16.93 -40.25 17.50
N ARG A 261 16.17 -39.62 18.39
CA ARG A 261 16.64 -38.57 19.29
C ARG A 261 17.82 -39.08 20.12
N LYS A 262 18.92 -38.32 20.14
CA LYS A 262 20.12 -38.68 20.91
C LYS A 262 19.87 -38.41 22.39
N GLU A 263 20.52 -39.17 23.26
CA GLU A 263 20.49 -38.92 24.69
C GLU A 263 21.07 -37.52 25.00
N GLY A 264 20.38 -36.75 25.85
CA GLY A 264 20.72 -35.35 26.16
C GLY A 264 20.38 -34.32 25.07
N GLU A 265 19.91 -34.74 23.89
CA GLU A 265 19.49 -33.83 22.82
C GLU A 265 18.11 -33.22 23.14
N GLY A 266 17.97 -31.90 23.04
CA GLY A 266 16.66 -31.24 23.17
C GLY A 266 15.70 -31.60 22.02
N THR A 267 14.39 -31.63 22.29
CA THR A 267 13.37 -31.94 21.27
C THR A 267 13.44 -31.01 20.07
N HIS A 268 13.70 -29.72 20.29
CA HIS A 268 13.82 -28.73 19.22
C HIS A 268 15.00 -29.04 18.29
N LEU A 269 16.18 -29.32 18.86
CA LEU A 269 17.39 -29.63 18.09
C LEU A 269 17.24 -30.93 17.29
N TRP A 270 16.55 -31.91 17.86
CA TRP A 270 16.19 -33.16 17.20
C TRP A 270 15.25 -32.95 15.99
N LEU A 271 14.30 -32.01 16.09
CA LEU A 271 13.43 -31.67 14.96
C LEU A 271 14.18 -30.86 13.89
N GLU A 272 15.04 -29.91 14.29
CA GLU A 272 15.80 -29.05 13.36
C GLU A 272 16.69 -29.85 12.39
N ARG A 273 17.30 -30.94 12.86
CA ARG A 273 18.12 -31.82 12.00
C ARG A 273 17.28 -32.69 11.05
N MET A 274 15.96 -32.66 11.16
CA MET A 274 15.01 -33.36 10.28
C MET A 274 14.24 -32.33 9.42
N PRO A 275 14.90 -31.74 8.39
CA PRO A 275 14.39 -30.57 7.69
C PRO A 275 13.01 -30.78 7.05
N LEU A 276 12.74 -31.97 6.50
CA LEU A 276 11.44 -32.28 5.89
C LEU A 276 10.32 -32.30 6.95
N LEU A 277 10.50 -33.06 8.03
CA LEU A 277 9.52 -33.14 9.12
C LEU A 277 9.30 -31.76 9.73
N PHE A 278 10.37 -31.03 10.01
CA PHE A 278 10.26 -29.71 10.62
C PHE A 278 9.58 -28.69 9.70
N SER A 279 9.81 -28.77 8.38
CA SER A 279 9.09 -27.95 7.40
C SER A 279 7.59 -28.27 7.37
N ILE A 280 7.20 -29.55 7.45
CA ILE A 280 5.80 -29.97 7.54
C ILE A 280 5.16 -29.44 8.83
N LEU A 281 5.81 -29.63 9.98
CA LEU A 281 5.31 -29.14 11.26
C LEU A 281 5.17 -27.61 11.27
N SER A 282 6.13 -26.90 10.68
CA SER A 282 6.09 -25.44 10.54
C SER A 282 4.94 -24.98 9.66
N PHE A 283 4.72 -25.66 8.52
CA PHE A 283 3.57 -25.40 7.66
C PHE A 283 2.25 -25.61 8.40
N VAL A 284 2.11 -26.72 9.12
CA VAL A 284 0.91 -27.00 9.92
C VAL A 284 0.69 -25.91 10.98
N ALA A 285 1.73 -25.49 11.70
CA ALA A 285 1.62 -24.43 12.70
C ALA A 285 1.19 -23.09 12.09
N VAL A 286 1.78 -22.70 10.96
CA VAL A 286 1.41 -21.48 10.22
C VAL A 286 -0.01 -21.59 9.67
N ALA A 287 -0.41 -22.75 9.14
CA ALA A 287 -1.75 -22.99 8.62
C ALA A 287 -2.80 -22.92 9.72
N ILE A 288 -2.53 -23.44 10.93
CA ILE A 288 -3.41 -23.30 12.09
C ILE A 288 -3.56 -21.82 12.46
N GLY A 289 -2.46 -21.06 12.54
CA GLY A 289 -2.51 -19.62 12.81
C GLY A 289 -3.34 -18.86 11.76
N GLY A 290 -3.14 -19.16 10.49
CA GLY A 290 -3.93 -18.61 9.39
C GLY A 290 -5.41 -19.00 9.47
N ALA A 291 -5.71 -20.25 9.78
CA ALA A 291 -7.09 -20.74 9.94
C ALA A 291 -7.80 -20.04 11.11
N VAL A 292 -7.14 -19.87 12.25
CA VAL A 292 -7.66 -19.13 13.41
C VAL A 292 -7.94 -17.66 13.08
N GLN A 293 -7.17 -17.05 12.18
CA GLN A 293 -7.38 -15.67 11.75
C GLN A 293 -8.51 -15.53 10.70
N ILE A 294 -8.57 -16.46 9.73
CA ILE A 294 -9.45 -16.38 8.56
C ILE A 294 -10.83 -16.99 8.83
N ILE A 295 -10.90 -18.16 9.45
CA ILE A 295 -12.17 -18.89 9.58
C ILE A 295 -13.20 -18.08 10.39
N PRO A 296 -12.89 -17.54 11.58
CA PRO A 296 -13.88 -16.78 12.34
C PRO A 296 -14.35 -15.50 11.64
N THR A 297 -13.51 -14.90 10.80
CA THR A 297 -13.89 -13.69 10.05
C THR A 297 -14.80 -14.01 8.86
N LEU A 298 -14.75 -15.22 8.32
CA LEU A 298 -15.63 -15.68 7.24
C LEU A 298 -16.95 -16.29 7.74
N THR A 299 -16.95 -16.98 8.90
CA THR A 299 -18.10 -17.77 9.35
C THR A 299 -19.02 -17.04 10.32
N VAL A 300 -18.51 -16.09 11.10
CA VAL A 300 -19.29 -15.39 12.13
C VAL A 300 -19.89 -14.12 11.53
N LYS A 301 -21.13 -14.20 11.01
CA LYS A 301 -21.83 -13.07 10.39
C LYS A 301 -22.00 -11.87 11.33
N GLU A 302 -22.09 -12.11 12.65
CA GLU A 302 -22.14 -11.08 13.69
C GLU A 302 -20.90 -10.18 13.72
N ASN A 303 -19.76 -10.65 13.19
CA ASN A 303 -18.53 -9.87 13.06
C ASN A 303 -18.58 -8.85 11.90
N VAL A 304 -19.62 -8.86 11.07
CA VAL A 304 -19.82 -7.92 9.96
C VAL A 304 -20.97 -6.97 10.32
N PRO A 305 -20.70 -5.79 10.91
CA PRO A 305 -21.75 -4.86 11.28
C PRO A 305 -22.46 -4.39 10.02
N THR A 306 -23.76 -4.64 9.90
CA THR A 306 -24.58 -4.12 8.81
C THR A 306 -25.32 -2.85 9.25
N ILE A 307 -25.57 -1.94 8.30
CA ILE A 307 -26.37 -0.74 8.54
C ILE A 307 -27.61 -0.82 7.65
N ALA A 308 -28.80 -0.89 8.24
CA ALA A 308 -30.05 -1.08 7.48
C ALA A 308 -30.33 0.03 6.43
N ALA A 309 -29.80 1.23 6.65
CA ALA A 309 -29.90 2.34 5.73
C ALA A 309 -29.04 2.16 4.47
N VAL A 310 -27.95 1.37 4.55
CA VAL A 310 -27.03 1.15 3.42
C VAL A 310 -27.70 0.26 2.38
N LYS A 311 -27.75 0.72 1.13
CA LYS A 311 -28.40 0.01 0.02
C LYS A 311 -27.38 -0.54 -0.98
N PRO A 312 -27.69 -1.63 -1.69
CA PRO A 312 -26.88 -2.08 -2.82
C PRO A 312 -26.66 -0.96 -3.85
N TYR A 313 -25.52 -0.97 -4.53
CA TYR A 313 -25.26 -0.04 -5.62
C TYR A 313 -26.22 -0.30 -6.79
N SER A 314 -26.63 0.75 -7.49
CA SER A 314 -27.31 0.59 -8.78
C SER A 314 -26.35 0.05 -9.86
N PRO A 315 -26.86 -0.45 -11.00
CA PRO A 315 -26.00 -0.94 -12.08
C PRO A 315 -25.03 0.12 -12.60
N LEU A 316 -25.51 1.35 -12.75
CA LEU A 316 -24.68 2.46 -13.23
C LEU A 316 -23.64 2.89 -12.18
N GLU A 317 -23.97 2.84 -10.89
CA GLU A 317 -23.01 3.06 -9.80
C GLU A 317 -21.92 1.98 -9.75
N LEU A 318 -22.27 0.71 -9.99
CA LEU A 318 -21.27 -0.36 -10.08
C LEU A 318 -20.30 -0.14 -11.25
N GLU A 319 -20.80 0.23 -12.43
CA GLU A 319 -19.93 0.62 -13.54
C GLU A 319 -19.06 1.85 -13.21
N GLY A 320 -19.65 2.84 -12.52
CA GLY A 320 -18.94 4.02 -12.05
C GLY A 320 -17.81 3.70 -11.07
N ARG A 321 -18.05 2.73 -10.19
CA ARG A 321 -17.08 2.22 -9.23
C ARG A 321 -15.92 1.50 -9.91
N ASP A 322 -16.20 0.70 -10.93
CA ASP A 322 -15.15 0.03 -11.70
C ASP A 322 -14.30 1.03 -12.47
N LEU A 323 -14.91 2.08 -13.01
CA LEU A 323 -14.17 3.22 -13.58
C LEU A 323 -13.30 3.90 -12.51
N TYR A 324 -13.84 4.16 -11.32
CA TYR A 324 -13.06 4.74 -10.21
C TYR A 324 -11.83 3.89 -9.86
N ILE A 325 -11.95 2.57 -9.87
CA ILE A 325 -10.84 1.64 -9.63
C ILE A 325 -9.86 1.64 -10.81
N ARG A 326 -10.37 1.50 -12.05
CA ARG A 326 -9.56 1.45 -13.27
C ARG A 326 -8.68 2.68 -13.43
N GLU A 327 -9.23 3.85 -13.11
CA GLU A 327 -8.53 5.14 -13.22
C GLU A 327 -7.59 5.42 -12.03
N GLY A 328 -7.52 4.51 -11.04
CA GLY A 328 -6.62 4.61 -9.89
C GLY A 328 -7.01 5.68 -8.88
N CYS A 329 -8.28 6.12 -8.85
CA CYS A 329 -8.73 7.18 -7.95
C CYS A 329 -8.51 6.83 -6.46
N ASN A 330 -8.64 5.55 -6.10
CA ASN A 330 -8.37 5.02 -4.76
C ASN A 330 -6.90 5.16 -4.31
N ALA A 331 -5.94 5.37 -5.22
CA ALA A 331 -4.55 5.61 -4.86
C ALA A 331 -4.33 7.03 -4.31
N CYS A 332 -5.23 7.97 -4.64
CA CYS A 332 -5.19 9.36 -4.18
C CYS A 332 -6.21 9.66 -3.09
N HIS A 333 -7.32 8.92 -3.08
CA HIS A 333 -8.48 9.14 -2.23
C HIS A 333 -8.78 7.87 -1.42
N SER A 334 -8.56 7.93 -0.10
CA SER A 334 -8.56 6.75 0.78
C SER A 334 -9.89 6.02 0.96
N GLN A 335 -11.01 6.66 0.62
CA GLN A 335 -12.37 6.19 0.92
C GLN A 335 -12.57 5.76 2.39
N MET A 336 -11.94 6.47 3.31
CA MET A 336 -11.90 6.12 4.73
C MET A 336 -11.73 7.39 5.55
N ILE A 337 -12.79 7.87 6.19
CA ILE A 337 -12.74 8.98 7.16
C ILE A 337 -12.53 8.38 8.54
N ARG A 338 -11.45 8.80 9.23
CA ARG A 338 -11.08 8.30 10.56
C ARG A 338 -11.92 8.98 11.65
N PRO A 339 -12.08 8.36 12.84
CA PRO A 339 -12.84 8.89 13.97
C PRO A 339 -12.08 10.01 14.70
N PHE A 340 -11.60 11.01 13.96
CA PHE A 340 -10.95 12.20 14.52
C PHE A 340 -11.78 13.43 14.20
N ARG A 341 -11.83 14.36 15.17
CA ARG A 341 -12.52 15.65 15.01
C ARG A 341 -12.06 16.39 13.75
N ASP A 342 -10.75 16.43 13.48
CA ASP A 342 -10.18 17.08 12.30
C ASP A 342 -10.72 16.52 10.98
N GLU A 343 -10.91 15.21 10.87
CA GLU A 343 -11.39 14.59 9.64
C GLU A 343 -12.89 14.75 9.46
N VAL A 344 -13.63 14.55 10.54
CA VAL A 344 -15.09 14.66 10.55
C VAL A 344 -15.53 16.07 10.17
N VAL A 345 -14.89 17.10 10.75
CA VAL A 345 -15.16 18.52 10.41
C VAL A 345 -14.76 18.81 8.97
N ARG A 346 -13.60 18.32 8.53
CA ARG A 346 -13.06 18.59 7.18
C ARG A 346 -13.91 18.02 6.06
N PHE A 347 -14.35 16.77 6.20
CA PHE A 347 -15.06 16.07 5.14
C PHE A 347 -16.57 16.17 5.27
N ASN A 348 -17.06 17.12 6.09
CA ASN A 348 -18.47 17.41 6.28
C ASN A 348 -19.26 16.14 6.59
N GLY A 349 -18.76 15.32 7.52
CA GLY A 349 -19.55 14.26 8.09
C GLY A 349 -20.76 14.90 8.76
N LYS A 350 -21.91 14.95 8.07
CA LYS A 350 -23.14 15.48 8.67
C LYS A 350 -23.40 14.72 9.98
N ASN A 351 -23.69 15.45 11.05
CA ASN A 351 -23.80 14.92 12.41
C ASN A 351 -22.53 14.24 12.95
N GLY A 352 -21.35 14.61 12.46
CA GLY A 352 -20.08 14.16 13.02
C GLY A 352 -19.63 12.75 12.60
N GLN A 353 -20.18 12.19 11.53
CA GLN A 353 -19.96 10.77 11.21
C GLN A 353 -18.66 10.49 10.43
N TYR A 354 -17.81 9.63 11.00
CA TYR A 354 -16.66 8.98 10.34
C TYR A 354 -17.12 7.72 9.57
N SER A 355 -16.20 7.02 8.90
CA SER A 355 -16.52 5.81 8.12
C SER A 355 -16.73 4.57 9.00
N LYS A 356 -17.82 3.84 8.77
CA LYS A 356 -18.25 2.67 9.54
C LYS A 356 -18.13 1.40 8.70
N ALA A 357 -17.86 0.26 9.35
CA ALA A 357 -17.69 -1.03 8.68
C ALA A 357 -18.87 -1.38 7.75
N GLY A 358 -20.10 -1.18 8.24
CA GLY A 358 -21.30 -1.53 7.49
C GLY A 358 -21.60 -0.68 6.26
N GLU A 359 -20.91 0.45 6.06
CA GLU A 359 -21.00 1.21 4.81
C GLU A 359 -20.35 0.47 3.64
N PHE A 360 -19.41 -0.44 3.93
CA PHE A 360 -18.66 -1.18 2.92
C PHE A 360 -19.22 -2.59 2.66
N VAL A 361 -20.37 -2.95 3.22
CA VAL A 361 -20.89 -4.33 3.15
C VAL A 361 -21.02 -4.85 1.71
N TYR A 362 -21.34 -3.97 0.76
CA TYR A 362 -21.49 -4.28 -0.67
C TYR A 362 -20.26 -3.98 -1.52
N ASP A 363 -19.13 -3.59 -0.92
CA ASP A 363 -17.91 -3.26 -1.64
C ASP A 363 -17.12 -4.52 -1.99
N ARG A 364 -16.85 -4.72 -3.28
CA ARG A 364 -15.98 -5.81 -3.77
C ARG A 364 -15.05 -5.28 -4.87
N PRO A 365 -13.72 -5.27 -4.69
CA PRO A 365 -12.99 -5.39 -3.41
C PRO A 365 -13.16 -4.13 -2.55
N PHE A 366 -12.84 -4.18 -1.25
CA PHE A 366 -12.78 -2.97 -0.41
C PHE A 366 -11.71 -1.98 -0.91
N LEU A 367 -12.02 -0.68 -0.94
CA LEU A 367 -11.13 0.37 -1.46
C LEU A 367 -10.45 1.20 -0.37
N TRP A 368 -10.15 0.58 0.77
CA TRP A 368 -9.48 1.24 1.90
C TRP A 368 -8.04 1.61 1.52
N GLY A 369 -7.85 2.83 1.02
CA GLY A 369 -6.56 3.32 0.55
C GLY A 369 -5.61 3.63 1.71
N SER A 370 -4.30 3.56 1.47
CA SER A 370 -3.24 3.78 2.48
C SER A 370 -2.58 5.16 2.42
N LYS A 371 -3.04 6.03 1.51
CA LYS A 371 -2.52 7.38 1.26
C LYS A 371 -3.66 8.35 0.92
N ARG A 372 -3.47 9.65 1.23
CA ARG A 372 -4.22 10.76 0.67
C ARG A 372 -3.32 11.78 -0.01
N THR A 373 -3.45 11.88 -1.33
CA THR A 373 -2.96 13.05 -2.08
C THR A 373 -4.11 14.02 -2.33
N GLY A 374 -5.30 13.49 -2.65
CA GLY A 374 -6.55 14.23 -2.71
C GLY A 374 -7.34 14.12 -1.39
N PRO A 375 -8.41 14.92 -1.23
CA PRO A 375 -9.29 14.82 -0.07
C PRO A 375 -9.99 13.46 -0.05
N ASP A 376 -10.45 13.00 1.12
CA ASP A 376 -11.27 11.79 1.16
C ASP A 376 -12.63 12.02 0.45
N LEU A 377 -13.11 10.99 -0.27
CA LEU A 377 -14.32 11.05 -1.08
C LEU A 377 -15.49 10.24 -0.52
N HIS A 378 -15.36 9.59 0.64
CA HIS A 378 -16.41 8.73 1.18
C HIS A 378 -17.66 9.51 1.61
N ARG A 379 -17.61 10.85 1.63
CA ARG A 379 -18.76 11.77 1.83
C ARG A 379 -18.94 12.73 0.66
N GLN A 380 -18.50 12.34 -0.53
CA GLN A 380 -18.55 13.21 -1.71
C GLN A 380 -19.97 13.41 -2.24
N GLY A 381 -20.86 12.45 -2.03
CA GLY A 381 -22.20 12.51 -2.59
C GLY A 381 -22.94 13.79 -2.18
N GLY A 382 -23.52 14.51 -3.15
CA GLY A 382 -24.24 15.77 -2.95
C GLY A 382 -23.42 16.93 -2.37
N LYS A 383 -22.09 16.80 -2.26
CA LYS A 383 -21.22 17.90 -1.84
C LYS A 383 -20.98 18.90 -2.96
N ASN A 384 -20.76 18.39 -4.18
CA ASN A 384 -20.61 19.18 -5.39
C ASN A 384 -21.70 18.79 -6.39
N PRO A 385 -22.17 19.72 -7.24
CA PRO A 385 -23.15 19.44 -8.29
C PRO A 385 -22.58 18.49 -9.35
N SER A 386 -23.44 17.78 -10.09
CA SER A 386 -23.01 16.80 -11.09
C SER A 386 -22.19 17.44 -12.23
N SER A 387 -22.54 18.66 -12.62
CA SER A 387 -21.79 19.50 -13.57
C SER A 387 -20.38 19.86 -13.07
N TRP A 388 -20.19 20.06 -11.76
CA TRP A 388 -18.86 20.28 -11.18
C TRP A 388 -18.00 19.03 -11.34
N HIS A 389 -18.56 17.84 -11.11
CA HIS A 389 -17.83 16.58 -11.31
C HIS A 389 -17.39 16.40 -12.76
N TYR A 390 -18.28 16.68 -13.71
CA TYR A 390 -17.95 16.70 -15.13
C TYR A 390 -16.78 17.65 -15.43
N LYS A 391 -16.89 18.92 -15.01
CA LYS A 391 -15.87 19.95 -15.26
C LYS A 391 -14.55 19.61 -14.57
N HIS A 392 -14.61 19.09 -13.35
CA HIS A 392 -13.44 18.69 -12.58
C HIS A 392 -12.68 17.53 -13.26
N MET A 393 -13.37 16.51 -13.76
CA MET A 393 -12.71 15.42 -14.51
C MET A 393 -12.16 15.90 -15.85
N TYR A 394 -12.83 16.84 -16.52
CA TYR A 394 -12.32 17.44 -17.76
C TYR A 394 -11.07 18.29 -17.53
N ASN A 395 -11.09 19.17 -16.53
CA ASN A 395 -9.99 20.06 -16.17
C ASN A 395 -10.05 20.40 -14.67
N PRO A 396 -9.33 19.68 -13.80
CA PRO A 396 -9.40 19.91 -12.36
C PRO A 396 -9.05 21.33 -11.94
N ARG A 397 -8.23 22.05 -12.73
CA ARG A 397 -7.82 23.42 -12.43
C ARG A 397 -8.92 24.45 -12.69
N SER A 398 -9.94 24.14 -13.49
CA SER A 398 -11.06 25.07 -13.70
C SER A 398 -12.01 25.12 -12.51
N THR A 399 -12.05 24.06 -11.69
CA THR A 399 -12.88 24.01 -10.49
C THR A 399 -12.08 24.10 -9.20
N SER A 400 -10.76 23.85 -9.25
CA SER A 400 -9.84 23.93 -8.12
C SER A 400 -8.48 24.44 -8.61
N ALA A 401 -8.32 25.77 -8.62
CA ALA A 401 -7.10 26.42 -9.07
C ALA A 401 -5.86 25.87 -8.32
N GLY A 402 -4.81 25.49 -9.05
CA GLY A 402 -3.62 24.86 -8.46
C GLY A 402 -3.71 23.36 -8.18
N SER A 403 -4.82 22.70 -8.56
CA SER A 403 -4.94 21.23 -8.44
C SER A 403 -3.86 20.50 -9.25
N ILE A 404 -3.18 19.55 -8.60
CA ILE A 404 -2.23 18.61 -9.23
C ILE A 404 -2.90 17.34 -9.76
N MET A 405 -4.23 17.23 -9.66
CA MET A 405 -4.96 16.08 -10.19
C MET A 405 -4.81 16.02 -11.73
N PRO A 406 -4.56 14.82 -12.30
CA PRO A 406 -4.54 14.64 -13.75
C PRO A 406 -5.93 14.89 -14.35
N ARG A 407 -5.97 15.21 -15.65
CA ARG A 407 -7.23 15.31 -16.39
C ARG A 407 -7.68 13.92 -16.84
N TYR A 408 -8.99 13.71 -16.94
CA TYR A 408 -9.61 12.47 -17.42
C TYR A 408 -10.55 12.72 -18.61
N PRO A 409 -10.13 13.41 -19.70
CA PRO A 409 -11.01 13.75 -20.81
C PRO A 409 -11.58 12.52 -21.53
N TRP A 410 -10.89 11.37 -21.47
CA TRP A 410 -11.36 10.13 -22.09
C TRP A 410 -12.63 9.58 -21.44
N LEU A 411 -12.94 9.94 -20.20
CA LEU A 411 -14.22 9.56 -19.57
C LEU A 411 -15.40 10.28 -20.23
N ILE A 412 -15.15 11.41 -20.87
CA ILE A 412 -16.17 12.21 -21.57
C ILE A 412 -16.27 11.81 -23.04
N SER A 413 -15.15 11.49 -23.69
CA SER A 413 -15.17 11.10 -25.10
C SER A 413 -15.70 9.68 -25.31
N ASN A 414 -15.34 8.74 -24.42
CA ASN A 414 -15.58 7.33 -24.64
C ASN A 414 -16.92 6.87 -24.05
N ASP A 415 -17.58 5.98 -24.79
CA ASP A 415 -18.81 5.34 -24.35
C ASP A 415 -18.54 4.31 -23.25
N LEU A 416 -19.54 4.11 -22.41
CA LEU A 416 -19.56 3.10 -21.37
C LEU A 416 -19.95 1.74 -21.99
N ASP A 417 -19.07 0.76 -21.84
CA ASP A 417 -19.38 -0.63 -22.15
C ASP A 417 -20.18 -1.24 -21.00
N ARG A 418 -21.38 -1.74 -21.29
CA ARG A 418 -22.29 -2.38 -20.33
C ARG A 418 -22.49 -3.87 -20.59
N SER A 419 -21.70 -4.47 -21.48
CA SER A 419 -21.85 -5.87 -21.89
C SER A 419 -21.85 -6.88 -20.73
N GLN A 420 -21.14 -6.55 -19.64
CA GLN A 420 -21.05 -7.39 -18.43
C GLN A 420 -21.88 -6.88 -17.25
N MET A 421 -22.65 -5.81 -17.41
CA MET A 421 -23.33 -5.14 -16.30
C MET A 421 -24.35 -6.06 -15.60
N VAL A 422 -25.18 -6.77 -16.38
CA VAL A 422 -26.18 -7.71 -15.83
C VAL A 422 -25.48 -8.90 -15.15
N ASN A 423 -24.47 -9.49 -15.79
CA ASN A 423 -23.68 -10.60 -15.23
C ASN A 423 -23.02 -10.20 -13.90
N LYS A 424 -22.58 -8.94 -13.78
CA LYS A 424 -22.00 -8.39 -12.54
C LYS A 424 -23.03 -8.29 -11.43
N LEU A 425 -24.25 -7.81 -11.69
CA LEU A 425 -25.32 -7.83 -10.69
C LEU A 425 -25.65 -9.25 -10.26
N GLN A 426 -25.70 -10.18 -11.21
CA GLN A 426 -25.92 -11.61 -10.94
C GLN A 426 -24.84 -12.17 -10.03
N LEU A 427 -23.57 -11.89 -10.32
CA LEU A 427 -22.43 -12.29 -9.48
C LEU A 427 -22.53 -11.70 -8.08
N MET A 428 -22.85 -10.40 -7.95
CA MET A 428 -23.03 -9.74 -6.66
C MET A 428 -24.13 -10.40 -5.83
N LYS A 429 -25.24 -10.77 -6.47
CA LYS A 429 -26.33 -11.49 -5.82
C LYS A 429 -25.92 -12.91 -5.42
N ASP A 430 -25.45 -13.70 -6.36
CA ASP A 430 -25.32 -15.15 -6.23
C ASP A 430 -24.08 -15.58 -5.44
N VAL A 431 -23.00 -14.78 -5.45
CA VAL A 431 -21.73 -15.11 -4.78
C VAL A 431 -21.49 -14.27 -3.53
N PHE A 432 -21.97 -13.02 -3.50
CA PHE A 432 -21.68 -12.09 -2.41
C PHE A 432 -22.91 -11.73 -1.57
N ASP A 433 -24.03 -12.44 -1.74
CA ASP A 433 -25.28 -12.27 -1.00
C ASP A 433 -25.83 -10.84 -1.04
N VAL A 434 -25.55 -10.08 -2.11
CA VAL A 434 -26.10 -8.73 -2.26
C VAL A 434 -27.60 -8.85 -2.56
N PRO A 435 -28.49 -8.18 -1.81
CA PRO A 435 -29.93 -8.43 -1.86
C PRO A 435 -30.64 -7.77 -3.06
N TYR A 436 -30.15 -8.01 -4.28
CA TYR A 436 -30.86 -7.63 -5.50
C TYR A 436 -32.07 -8.54 -5.72
N THR A 437 -33.21 -7.96 -6.04
CA THR A 437 -34.40 -8.69 -6.50
C THR A 437 -34.23 -9.13 -7.95
N LYS A 438 -34.99 -10.16 -8.36
CA LYS A 438 -34.98 -10.60 -9.76
C LYS A 438 -35.43 -9.47 -10.70
N ALA A 439 -36.46 -8.72 -10.30
CA ALA A 439 -36.96 -7.59 -11.08
C ALA A 439 -35.90 -6.50 -11.29
N GLU A 440 -35.07 -6.19 -10.29
CA GLU A 440 -33.96 -5.23 -10.43
C GLU A 440 -32.88 -5.70 -11.42
N ILE A 441 -32.56 -7.00 -11.43
CA ILE A 441 -31.60 -7.58 -12.39
C ILE A 441 -32.19 -7.59 -13.80
N ASP A 442 -33.42 -8.06 -13.95
CA ASP A 442 -34.11 -8.13 -15.25
C ASP A 442 -34.30 -6.72 -15.86
N SER A 443 -34.45 -5.69 -15.02
CA SER A 443 -34.59 -4.28 -15.44
C SER A 443 -33.30 -3.45 -15.38
N ALA A 444 -32.13 -4.08 -15.18
CA ALA A 444 -30.87 -3.37 -14.92
C ALA A 444 -30.48 -2.34 -15.99
N ASN A 445 -30.73 -2.62 -17.27
CA ASN A 445 -30.47 -1.67 -18.36
C ASN A 445 -31.36 -0.43 -18.26
N THR A 446 -32.68 -0.62 -18.08
CA THR A 446 -33.64 0.46 -17.91
C THR A 446 -33.34 1.28 -16.65
N TRP A 447 -32.96 0.61 -15.56
CA TRP A 447 -32.55 1.28 -14.33
C TRP A 447 -31.34 2.19 -14.56
N ALA A 448 -30.28 1.68 -15.20
CA ALA A 448 -29.10 2.46 -15.54
C ALA A 448 -29.42 3.64 -16.48
N ASP A 449 -30.28 3.44 -17.49
CA ASP A 449 -30.66 4.48 -18.45
C ASP A 449 -31.45 5.61 -17.79
N ASN A 450 -32.39 5.29 -16.89
CA ASN A 450 -33.14 6.29 -16.15
C ASN A 450 -32.22 7.13 -15.26
N GLN A 451 -31.31 6.47 -14.52
CA GLN A 451 -30.35 7.18 -13.68
C GLN A 451 -29.40 8.06 -14.51
N ALA A 452 -28.93 7.57 -15.67
CA ALA A 452 -28.06 8.35 -16.56
C ALA A 452 -28.76 9.60 -17.10
N LYS A 453 -30.02 9.48 -17.54
CA LYS A 453 -30.86 10.60 -17.99
C LYS A 453 -31.05 11.65 -16.88
N ASP A 454 -31.32 11.21 -15.65
CA ASP A 454 -31.50 12.11 -14.52
C ASP A 454 -30.22 12.89 -14.20
N ILE A 455 -29.06 12.24 -14.23
CA ILE A 455 -27.76 12.91 -14.03
C ILE A 455 -27.48 13.91 -15.14
N VAL A 456 -27.73 13.56 -16.40
CA VAL A 456 -27.53 14.49 -17.54
C VAL A 456 -28.48 15.69 -17.45
N LYS A 457 -29.74 15.45 -17.10
CA LYS A 457 -30.71 16.51 -16.84
C LYS A 457 -30.24 17.46 -15.74
N GLN A 458 -29.69 16.93 -14.64
CA GLN A 458 -29.08 17.74 -13.59
C GLN A 458 -27.90 18.56 -14.13
N ILE A 459 -26.95 17.94 -14.83
CA ILE A 459 -25.78 18.64 -15.40
C ILE A 459 -26.21 19.82 -16.27
N PHE A 460 -27.18 19.64 -17.17
CA PHE A 460 -27.66 20.70 -18.05
C PHE A 460 -28.48 21.76 -17.34
N SER A 461 -29.11 21.44 -16.21
CA SER A 461 -29.78 22.42 -15.35
C SER A 461 -28.80 23.27 -14.54
N GLU A 462 -27.64 22.69 -14.17
CA GLU A 462 -26.63 23.33 -13.34
C GLU A 462 -25.61 24.14 -14.16
N ALA A 463 -25.41 23.81 -15.45
CA ALA A 463 -24.37 24.39 -16.29
C ALA A 463 -24.88 24.68 -17.72
N ALA A 464 -25.24 25.94 -17.96
CA ALA A 464 -25.72 26.41 -19.26
C ALA A 464 -24.69 26.24 -20.39
N ASP A 465 -23.40 26.41 -20.09
CA ASP A 465 -22.30 26.21 -21.03
C ASP A 465 -22.22 24.76 -21.52
N LEU A 466 -22.42 23.78 -20.63
CA LEU A 466 -22.47 22.38 -21.01
C LEU A 466 -23.73 22.06 -21.81
N LYS A 467 -24.89 22.61 -21.43
CA LYS A 467 -26.13 22.45 -22.20
C LYS A 467 -25.96 22.97 -23.64
N GLN A 468 -25.35 24.13 -23.81
CA GLN A 468 -25.09 24.72 -25.12
C GLN A 468 -24.08 23.89 -25.93
N ALA A 469 -22.99 23.41 -25.31
CA ALA A 469 -21.97 22.60 -25.97
C ALA A 469 -22.47 21.24 -26.50
N TYR A 470 -23.62 20.77 -26.00
CA TYR A 470 -24.28 19.54 -26.41
C TYR A 470 -25.58 19.78 -27.20
N ALA A 471 -25.96 21.04 -27.48
CA ALA A 471 -27.22 21.36 -28.16
C ALA A 471 -27.27 20.86 -29.61
N ASP A 472 -26.15 20.95 -30.33
CA ASP A 472 -26.02 20.53 -31.73
C ASP A 472 -25.59 19.05 -31.89
N ARG A 473 -25.51 18.31 -30.77
CA ARG A 473 -25.09 16.91 -30.74
C ARG A 473 -26.29 15.96 -30.73
N PRO A 474 -26.13 14.68 -31.13
CA PRO A 474 -27.18 13.70 -31.02
C PRO A 474 -27.77 13.64 -29.60
N ALA A 475 -29.10 13.68 -29.51
CA ALA A 475 -29.81 13.52 -28.25
C ALA A 475 -29.44 12.18 -27.60
N GLY A 476 -29.22 12.18 -26.29
CA GLY A 476 -28.80 10.97 -25.59
C GLY A 476 -27.31 10.66 -25.66
N GLU A 477 -26.48 11.51 -26.29
CA GLU A 477 -25.03 11.24 -26.43
C GLU A 477 -24.34 11.19 -25.06
N LEU A 478 -24.62 12.15 -24.18
CA LEU A 478 -23.88 12.29 -22.92
C LEU A 478 -24.22 11.15 -21.95
N GLU A 479 -25.46 10.68 -21.95
CA GLU A 479 -25.99 9.59 -21.12
C GLU A 479 -25.21 8.28 -21.31
N LYS A 480 -24.60 8.10 -22.48
CA LYS A 480 -23.81 6.91 -22.84
C LYS A 480 -22.35 7.00 -22.41
N LYS A 481 -21.88 8.16 -21.94
CA LYS A 481 -20.45 8.40 -21.65
C LYS A 481 -20.06 7.85 -20.28
N ARG A 482 -18.81 7.39 -20.17
CA ARG A 482 -18.23 6.86 -18.92
C ARG A 482 -18.30 7.84 -17.76
N ILE A 483 -18.21 9.14 -18.04
CA ILE A 483 -18.28 10.19 -17.03
C ILE A 483 -19.60 10.15 -16.25
N ILE A 484 -20.71 9.77 -16.88
CA ILE A 484 -22.02 9.70 -16.22
C ILE A 484 -22.06 8.56 -15.20
N ALA A 485 -21.51 7.39 -15.54
CA ALA A 485 -21.35 6.31 -14.56
C ALA A 485 -20.45 6.71 -13.39
N LEU A 486 -19.29 7.34 -13.65
CA LEU A 486 -18.43 7.81 -12.57
C LEU A 486 -19.13 8.83 -11.67
N ILE A 487 -19.90 9.76 -12.25
CA ILE A 487 -20.70 10.72 -11.48
C ILE A 487 -21.75 10.01 -10.64
N ALA A 488 -22.44 8.99 -11.18
CA ALA A 488 -23.41 8.20 -10.41
C ALA A 488 -22.77 7.61 -9.14
N TYR A 489 -21.59 6.99 -9.28
CA TYR A 489 -20.86 6.46 -8.14
C TYR A 489 -20.40 7.55 -7.16
N LEU A 490 -19.81 8.65 -7.64
CA LEU A 490 -19.36 9.74 -6.75
C LEU A 490 -20.52 10.41 -6.01
N GLN A 491 -21.68 10.56 -6.66
CA GLN A 491 -22.89 11.12 -6.05
C GLN A 491 -23.51 10.18 -5.00
N ARG A 492 -23.24 8.88 -5.10
CA ARG A 492 -23.69 7.84 -4.18
C ARG A 492 -22.87 7.75 -2.89
N LEU A 493 -21.60 8.17 -2.90
CA LEU A 493 -20.69 7.99 -1.76
C LEU A 493 -21.16 8.75 -0.50
N GLY A 494 -21.49 7.98 0.54
CA GLY A 494 -21.84 8.49 1.86
C GLY A 494 -23.24 9.10 1.98
N THR A 495 -24.17 8.79 1.06
CA THR A 495 -25.54 9.32 1.08
C THR A 495 -26.44 8.62 2.09
N ASP A 496 -26.29 7.30 2.26
CA ASP A 496 -27.24 6.45 2.99
C ASP A 496 -27.36 6.78 4.47
N ILE A 497 -26.27 7.22 5.07
CA ILE A 497 -26.20 7.47 6.52
C ILE A 497 -26.33 8.96 6.87
N LYS A 498 -26.62 9.83 5.90
CA LYS A 498 -26.75 11.28 6.13
C LYS A 498 -27.87 11.63 7.11
N THR A 499 -28.92 10.81 7.16
CA THR A 499 -30.13 11.05 7.96
C THR A 499 -30.31 10.06 9.10
N THR A 500 -29.40 9.09 9.26
CA THR A 500 -29.53 8.02 10.25
C THR A 500 -28.39 8.12 11.27
N GLN A 501 -28.75 8.28 12.55
CA GLN A 501 -27.78 8.02 13.63
C GLN A 501 -27.57 6.50 13.72
N VAL A 502 -26.35 6.06 13.41
CA VAL A 502 -25.98 4.64 13.50
C VAL A 502 -25.16 4.44 14.77
N GLN A 503 -25.67 3.65 15.72
CA GLN A 503 -24.90 3.16 16.87
C GLN A 503 -23.79 2.23 16.38
N THR A 504 -22.58 2.40 16.90
CA THR A 504 -21.42 1.57 16.59
C THR A 504 -20.87 0.98 17.88
N ALA A 505 -20.16 -0.15 17.80
CA ALA A 505 -19.49 -0.77 18.96
C ALA A 505 -18.47 0.17 19.67
N SER A 506 -18.05 1.25 19.00
CA SER A 506 -17.22 2.34 19.51
C SER A 506 -17.98 3.45 20.26
N ASN A 507 -19.31 3.41 20.26
CA ASN A 507 -20.19 4.34 20.98
C ASN A 507 -20.91 3.68 22.17
N ASN A 508 -20.49 2.48 22.57
CA ASN A 508 -20.86 1.84 23.84
C ASN A 508 -19.77 2.07 24.90
#